data_AF-A0AA38KTF8-F1
#
_entry.id   AF-A0AA38KTF8-F1
#
_cell.length_a   1.000
_cell.length_b   1.000
_cell.length_c   1.000
_cell.angle_alpha   90.00
_cell.angle_beta   90.00
_cell.angle_gamma   90.00
#
_symmetry.space_group_name_H-M   'P 1'
#
loop_
_entity.id
_entity.type
_entity.pdbx_description
1 polymer ?
#
loop_
_entity_poly.entity_id
_entity_poly.type
_entity_poly.pdbx_seq_one_letter_code
_entity_poly.pdbx_strand_id
1 'polypeptide(L)'
;MLRDRFYPTSQSLEDPQRAHRTHGNPVLVEALKKLSLEGRLKFNRDIEVKNEARRLKSIDHAMGNASRPGSPTTSFVTVDSEEIDLIRKEPAFLKRVFNYLGPWALNFIQDRNSSDKRKAEENAETRDIAAKKARLVP
;
A
#
# COMPACT_ATOMS: atom_id res chain seq x y z
N MET A 1 -39.47 -16.82 -23.42
CA MET A 1 -39.48 -15.57 -22.63
C MET A 1 -38.07 -15.38 -22.05
N LEU A 2 -37.34 -14.38 -22.55
CA LEU A 2 -36.01 -13.97 -22.07
C LEU A 2 -36.18 -13.17 -20.76
N ARG A 3 -35.27 -13.09 -19.77
CA ARG A 3 -33.83 -12.87 -19.82
C ARG A 3 -33.18 -13.34 -18.50
N ASP A 4 -32.53 -14.50 -18.53
CA ASP A 4 -31.35 -14.72 -17.70
C ASP A 4 -30.16 -14.08 -18.41
N ARG A 5 -29.60 -13.04 -17.80
CA ARG A 5 -28.16 -12.75 -17.80
C ARG A 5 -27.90 -11.63 -16.80
N PHE A 6 -27.53 -12.08 -15.61
CA PHE A 6 -26.75 -11.38 -14.60
C PHE A 6 -25.66 -10.51 -15.28
N TYR A 7 -25.48 -9.30 -14.74
CA TYR A 7 -24.52 -8.24 -15.07
C TYR A 7 -23.30 -8.61 -15.94
N PRO A 8 -22.90 -7.76 -16.92
CA PRO A 8 -21.72 -8.00 -17.74
C PRO A 8 -20.44 -8.01 -16.90
N THR A 9 -19.81 -9.18 -16.93
CA THR A 9 -18.38 -9.45 -17.11
C THR A 9 -17.37 -8.68 -16.24
N SER A 10 -16.84 -9.44 -15.28
CA SER A 10 -15.43 -9.52 -14.93
C SER A 10 -14.47 -9.04 -16.05
N GLN A 11 -14.09 -7.77 -16.04
CA GLN A 11 -12.92 -7.35 -16.82
C GLN A 11 -11.68 -7.69 -16.00
N SER A 12 -11.16 -8.90 -16.25
CA SER A 12 -9.83 -9.35 -15.81
C SER A 12 -8.78 -8.28 -16.18
N LEU A 13 -7.69 -8.19 -15.41
CA LEU A 13 -6.55 -7.33 -15.73
C LEU A 13 -5.96 -7.62 -17.12
N GLU A 14 -6.20 -8.81 -17.65
CA GLU A 14 -5.67 -9.33 -18.91
C GLU A 14 -6.59 -9.09 -20.13
N ASP A 15 -7.77 -8.50 -19.95
CA ASP A 15 -8.71 -8.25 -21.06
C ASP A 15 -8.19 -7.11 -21.97
N PRO A 16 -7.84 -7.37 -23.24
CA PRO A 16 -7.30 -6.36 -24.15
C PRO A 16 -8.33 -5.29 -24.55
N GLN A 17 -9.63 -5.51 -24.32
CA GLN A 17 -10.69 -4.50 -24.50
C GLN A 17 -11.02 -3.74 -23.21
N ARG A 18 -10.30 -4.01 -22.11
CA ARG A 18 -10.41 -3.23 -20.88
C ARG A 18 -9.84 -1.83 -21.12
N ALA A 19 -10.74 -0.91 -21.46
CA ALA A 19 -10.42 0.51 -21.40
C ALA A 19 -9.93 0.82 -19.98
N HIS A 20 -8.68 1.29 -19.85
CA HIS A 20 -8.15 1.77 -18.57
C HIS A 20 -9.10 2.87 -18.04
N ARG A 21 -9.94 2.52 -17.06
CA ARG A 21 -10.96 3.44 -16.52
C ARG A 21 -10.39 4.49 -15.58
N THR A 22 -9.08 4.53 -15.34
CA THR A 22 -8.45 5.57 -14.52
C THR A 22 -7.15 6.10 -15.12
N HIS A 23 -7.13 7.45 -15.19
CA HIS A 23 -6.15 8.36 -15.81
C HIS A 23 -6.12 8.36 -17.34
N GLY A 24 -7.24 8.70 -17.99
CA GLY A 24 -7.28 9.02 -19.42
C GLY A 24 -6.43 10.24 -19.85
N ASN A 25 -5.68 10.85 -18.93
CA ASN A 25 -4.78 11.96 -19.22
C ASN A 25 -3.33 11.57 -18.83
N PRO A 26 -2.46 11.24 -19.80
CA PRO A 26 -1.06 10.88 -19.54
C PRO A 26 -0.29 11.99 -18.81
N VAL A 27 -0.66 13.26 -19.02
CA VAL A 27 -0.06 14.42 -18.34
C VAL A 27 -0.27 14.34 -16.83
N LEU A 28 -1.45 13.89 -16.37
CA LEU A 28 -1.72 13.73 -14.95
C LEU A 28 -0.92 12.57 -14.34
N VAL A 29 -0.74 11.47 -15.08
CA VAL A 29 0.07 10.34 -14.61
C VAL A 29 1.52 10.78 -14.42
N GLU A 30 2.08 11.51 -15.37
CA GLU A 30 3.43 12.05 -15.23
C GLU A 30 3.56 13.02 -14.08
N ALA A 31 2.57 13.92 -13.89
CA ALA A 31 2.56 14.85 -12.78
C ALA A 31 2.54 14.12 -11.43
N LEU A 32 1.72 13.07 -11.30
CA LEU A 32 1.65 12.24 -10.10
C LEU A 32 2.95 11.48 -9.81
N LYS A 33 3.65 11.01 -10.86
CA LYS A 33 4.97 10.36 -10.73
C LYS A 33 6.07 11.35 -10.30
N LYS A 34 5.97 12.61 -10.72
CA LYS A 34 6.92 13.68 -10.36
C LYS A 34 6.72 14.22 -8.93
N LEU A 35 5.66 13.81 -8.24
CA LEU A 35 5.46 14.17 -6.84
C LEU A 35 6.55 13.57 -5.95
N SER A 36 6.96 14.34 -4.94
CA SER A 36 7.80 13.82 -3.86
C SER A 36 7.13 12.62 -3.19
N LEU A 37 7.93 11.75 -2.58
CA LEU A 37 7.42 10.58 -1.84
C LEU A 37 6.38 10.99 -0.78
N GLU A 38 6.66 12.06 -0.03
CA GLU A 38 5.70 12.63 0.91
C GLU A 38 4.41 13.11 0.23
N GLY A 39 4.52 13.77 -0.93
CA GLY A 39 3.36 14.22 -1.70
C GLY A 39 2.50 13.05 -2.19
N ARG A 40 3.12 11.96 -2.65
CA ARG A 40 2.42 10.73 -3.05
C ARG A 40 1.71 10.08 -1.87
N LEU A 41 2.35 10.01 -0.71
CA LEU A 41 1.73 9.47 0.52
C LEU A 41 0.53 10.31 0.97
N LYS A 42 0.65 11.64 0.97
CA LYS A 42 -0.47 12.55 1.28
C LYS A 42 -1.63 12.34 0.31
N PHE A 43 -1.35 12.28 -0.99
CA PHE A 43 -2.37 12.07 -2.01
C PHE A 43 -3.05 10.70 -1.89
N ASN A 44 -2.29 9.65 -1.56
CA ASN A 44 -2.84 8.33 -1.30
C ASN A 44 -3.76 8.33 -0.07
N ARG A 45 -3.40 9.05 1.00
CA ARG A 45 -4.27 9.19 2.17
C ARG A 45 -5.60 9.87 1.81
N ASP A 46 -5.57 10.91 0.98
CA ASP A 46 -6.80 11.56 0.51
C ASP A 46 -7.65 10.62 -0.35
N ILE A 47 -7.02 9.80 -1.20
CA ILE A 47 -7.71 8.77 -1.99
C ILE A 47 -8.38 7.75 -1.07
N GLU A 48 -7.68 7.30 -0.03
CA GLU A 48 -8.20 6.32 0.94
C GLU A 48 -9.47 6.84 1.61
N VAL A 49 -9.43 8.07 2.16
CA VAL A 49 -10.59 8.70 2.82
C VAL A 49 -11.77 8.83 1.86
N LYS A 50 -11.52 9.27 0.62
CA LYS A 50 -12.58 9.40 -0.40
C LYS A 50 -13.14 8.05 -0.82
N ASN A 51 -12.29 7.03 -0.93
CA ASN A 51 -12.71 5.67 -1.27
C ASN A 51 -13.56 5.06 -0.16
N GLU A 52 -13.22 5.28 1.11
CA GLU A 52 -14.01 4.79 2.23
C GLU A 52 -15.39 5.44 2.24
N ALA A 53 -15.48 6.77 2.07
CA ALA A 53 -16.76 7.46 1.97
C ALA A 53 -17.63 6.92 0.80
N ARG A 54 -17.02 6.61 -0.35
CA ARG A 54 -17.72 5.98 -1.49
C ARG A 54 -18.18 4.57 -1.14
N ARG A 55 -17.36 3.78 -0.43
CA ARG A 55 -17.69 2.42 -0.01
C ARG A 55 -18.87 2.41 0.95
N LEU A 56 -18.85 3.28 1.96
CA LEU A 56 -19.95 3.45 2.90
C LEU A 56 -21.24 3.84 2.18
N LYS A 57 -21.18 4.80 1.25
CA LYS A 57 -22.35 5.18 0.44
C LYS A 57 -22.89 4.03 -0.41
N SER A 58 -22.02 3.18 -0.96
CA SER A 58 -22.44 1.98 -1.68
C SER A 58 -23.11 0.95 -0.76
N ILE A 59 -22.64 0.81 0.48
CA ILE A 59 -23.29 -0.04 1.49
C ILE A 59 -24.67 0.53 1.86
N ASP A 60 -24.78 1.84 2.11
CA ASP A 60 -26.06 2.49 2.43
C ASP A 60 -27.08 2.33 1.31
N HIS A 61 -26.64 2.45 0.05
CA HIS A 61 -27.49 2.18 -1.10
C HIS A 61 -27.94 0.72 -1.14
N ALA A 62 -27.04 -0.23 -0.87
CA ALA A 62 -27.39 -1.66 -0.83
C ALA A 62 -28.38 -1.99 0.30
N MET A 63 -28.36 -1.23 1.41
CA MET A 63 -29.32 -1.34 2.50
C MET A 63 -30.64 -0.58 2.23
N GLY A 64 -30.77 0.12 1.09
CA GLY A 64 -31.96 0.92 0.74
C GLY A 64 -32.02 2.30 1.39
N ASN A 65 -30.98 2.70 2.14
CA ASN A 65 -30.92 3.99 2.85
C ASN A 65 -30.46 5.15 1.97
N ALA A 66 -29.91 4.87 0.78
CA ALA A 66 -29.49 5.88 -0.18
C ALA A 66 -30.09 5.64 -1.56
N SER A 67 -30.46 6.72 -2.25
CA SER A 67 -31.06 6.67 -3.59
C SER A 67 -30.07 6.32 -4.71
N ARG A 68 -28.76 6.55 -4.49
CA ARG A 68 -27.71 6.27 -5.50
C ARG A 68 -26.51 5.57 -4.86
N PRO A 69 -25.88 4.63 -5.58
CA PRO A 69 -24.67 3.97 -5.09
C PRO A 69 -23.49 4.96 -5.00
N GLY A 70 -22.44 4.57 -4.29
CA GLY A 70 -21.17 5.27 -4.31
C GLY A 70 -20.53 5.23 -5.70
N SER A 71 -19.72 6.25 -6.01
CA SER A 71 -18.94 6.26 -7.26
C SER A 71 -17.82 5.20 -7.22
N PRO A 72 -17.28 4.79 -8.38
CA PRO A 72 -16.10 3.93 -8.43
C PRO A 72 -14.94 4.44 -7.57
N THR A 73 -14.18 3.51 -7.00
CA THR A 73 -12.98 3.83 -6.21
C THR A 73 -11.85 4.31 -7.11
N THR A 74 -10.99 5.17 -6.56
CA THR A 74 -9.80 5.68 -7.22
C THR A 74 -8.59 4.83 -6.82
N SER A 75 -7.71 4.51 -7.77
CA SER A 75 -6.47 3.78 -7.49
C SER A 75 -5.47 4.66 -6.75
N PHE A 76 -4.62 4.04 -5.93
CA PHE A 76 -3.49 4.71 -5.29
C PHE A 76 -2.36 4.97 -6.29
N VAL A 77 -1.55 6.00 -6.01
CA VAL A 77 -0.26 6.20 -6.65
C VAL A 77 0.73 5.17 -6.09
N THR A 78 1.44 4.49 -6.98
CA THR A 78 2.42 3.47 -6.58
C THR A 78 3.53 4.06 -5.71
N VAL A 79 3.83 3.36 -4.62
CA VAL A 79 4.99 3.59 -3.75
C VAL A 79 5.69 2.25 -3.59
N ASP A 80 6.97 2.20 -3.95
CA ASP A 80 7.71 0.95 -4.00
C ASP A 80 8.19 0.51 -2.61
N SER A 81 8.46 -0.78 -2.44
CA SER A 81 8.92 -1.34 -1.16
C SER A 81 10.27 -0.76 -0.72
N GLU A 82 11.13 -0.39 -1.67
CA GLU A 82 12.40 0.31 -1.40
C GLU A 82 12.16 1.70 -0.82
N GLU A 83 11.17 2.43 -1.33
CA GLU A 83 10.79 3.76 -0.84
C GLU A 83 10.24 3.69 0.59
N ILE A 84 9.45 2.65 0.89
CA ILE A 84 8.99 2.38 2.26
C ILE A 84 10.15 2.00 3.19
N ASP A 85 11.14 1.25 2.69
CA ASP A 85 12.33 0.90 3.47
C ASP A 85 13.23 2.11 3.75
N LEU A 86 13.29 3.08 2.82
CA LEU A 86 13.95 4.37 3.05
C LEU A 86 13.25 5.17 4.16
N ILE A 87 11.91 5.28 4.11
CA ILE A 87 11.13 5.92 5.16
C ILE A 87 11.42 5.26 6.51
N ARG A 88 11.46 3.93 6.56
CA ARG A 88 11.73 3.16 7.78
C ARG A 88 13.10 3.47 8.39
N LYS A 89 14.13 3.57 7.55
CA LYS A 89 15.52 3.80 7.97
C LYS A 89 15.79 5.23 8.42
N GLU A 90 14.92 6.18 8.09
CA GLU A 90 15.05 7.60 8.46
C GLU A 90 13.98 8.01 9.50
N PRO A 91 14.29 7.97 10.82
CA PRO A 91 13.29 8.20 11.87
C PRO A 91 12.63 9.58 11.80
N ALA A 92 13.40 10.62 11.43
CA ALA A 92 12.88 11.97 11.29
C ALA A 92 11.87 12.07 10.14
N PHE A 93 12.15 11.37 9.02
CA PHE A 93 11.24 11.36 7.89
C PHE A 93 10.01 10.51 8.16
N LEU A 94 10.17 9.32 8.76
CA LEU A 94 9.06 8.48 9.22
C LEU A 94 8.10 9.27 10.11
N LYS A 95 8.62 10.00 11.12
CA LYS A 95 7.78 10.83 12.01
C LYS A 95 6.96 11.87 11.24
N ARG A 96 7.52 12.45 10.18
CA ARG A 96 6.84 13.45 9.34
C ARG A 96 5.72 12.84 8.50
N VAL A 97 5.92 11.63 7.98
CA VAL A 97 4.96 10.98 7.07
C VAL A 97 4.05 9.95 7.73
N PHE A 98 4.25 9.66 9.01
CA PHE A 98 3.56 8.60 9.75
C PHE A 98 2.03 8.61 9.57
N ASN A 99 1.42 9.80 9.64
CA ASN A 99 -0.03 9.98 9.52
C ASN A 99 -0.59 9.72 8.11
N TYR A 100 0.28 9.62 7.11
CA TYR A 100 -0.08 9.32 5.73
C TYR A 100 0.16 7.86 5.35
N LEU A 101 0.79 7.07 6.24
CA LEU A 101 1.02 5.66 6.01
C LEU A 101 -0.26 4.87 6.27
N GLY A 102 -0.71 4.15 5.24
CA GLY A 102 -1.81 3.20 5.40
C GLY A 102 -1.39 1.94 6.17
N PRO A 103 -2.35 1.10 6.60
CA PRO A 103 -2.09 -0.10 7.40
C PRO A 103 -1.07 -1.04 6.77
N TRP A 104 -1.10 -1.21 5.45
CA TRP A 104 -0.14 -2.05 4.72
C TRP A 104 1.31 -1.60 4.93
N ALA A 105 1.59 -0.30 4.84
CA ALA A 105 2.95 0.23 4.98
C ALA A 105 3.45 0.10 6.42
N LEU A 106 2.57 0.31 7.40
CA LEU A 106 2.89 0.12 8.82
C LEU A 106 3.23 -1.34 9.14
N ASN A 107 2.43 -2.29 8.61
CA ASN A 107 2.70 -3.72 8.77
C ASN A 107 4.04 -4.11 8.11
N PHE A 108 4.30 -3.63 6.90
CA PHE A 108 5.58 -3.86 6.22
C PHE A 108 6.78 -3.37 7.06
N ILE A 109 6.66 -2.18 7.65
CA ILE A 109 7.71 -1.61 8.53
C ILE A 109 7.90 -2.48 9.78
N GLN A 110 6.83 -2.94 10.42
CA GLN A 110 6.89 -3.80 11.60
C GLN A 110 7.55 -5.15 11.27
N ASP A 111 7.16 -5.78 10.17
CA ASP A 111 7.70 -7.06 9.72
C ASP A 111 9.19 -6.97 9.44
N ARG A 112 9.63 -5.89 8.76
CA ARG A 112 11.05 -5.63 8.50
C ARG A 112 11.84 -5.38 9.78
N ASN A 113 11.32 -4.58 10.70
CA ASN A 113 11.98 -4.33 11.99
C ASN A 113 12.13 -5.61 12.81
N SER A 114 11.09 -6.47 12.84
CA SER A 114 11.16 -7.74 13.54
C SER A 114 12.18 -8.70 12.92
N SER A 115 12.24 -8.73 11.58
CA SER A 115 13.21 -9.55 10.84
C SER A 115 14.64 -9.09 11.06
N ASP A 116 14.88 -7.78 11.04
CA ASP A 116 16.20 -7.21 11.30
C ASP A 116 16.67 -7.49 12.74
N LYS A 117 15.75 -7.42 13.70
CA LYS A 117 16.03 -7.77 15.11
C LYS A 117 16.45 -9.25 15.26
N ARG A 118 15.69 -10.17 14.66
CA ARG A 118 16.03 -11.61 14.68
C ARG A 118 17.41 -11.88 14.08
N LYS A 119 17.72 -11.26 12.94
CA LYS A 119 19.05 -11.40 12.31
C LYS A 119 20.17 -10.82 13.17
N ALA A 120 19.92 -9.72 13.88
CA ALA A 120 20.92 -9.14 14.78
C ALA A 120 21.20 -10.05 15.98
N GLU A 121 20.16 -10.68 16.55
CA GLU A 121 20.27 -11.65 17.64
C GLU A 121 21.03 -12.91 17.21
N GLU A 122 20.68 -13.50 16.06
CA GLU A 122 21.35 -14.67 15.50
C GLU A 122 22.84 -14.38 15.21
N ASN A 123 23.14 -13.21 14.63
CA ASN A 123 24.52 -12.80 14.39
C ASN A 123 25.31 -12.58 15.69
N ALA A 124 24.68 -12.08 16.75
CA ALA A 124 25.31 -11.89 18.05
C ALA A 124 25.65 -13.24 18.70
N GLU A 125 24.72 -14.20 18.66
CA GLU A 125 24.93 -15.56 19.16
C GLU A 125 26.05 -16.28 18.39
N THR A 126 26.05 -16.18 17.06
CA THR A 126 27.09 -16.76 16.21
C THR A 126 28.47 -16.20 16.54
N ARG A 127 28.57 -14.89 16.80
CA ARG A 127 29.81 -14.22 17.21
C ARG A 127 30.28 -14.66 18.59
N ASP A 128 29.38 -14.84 19.55
CA ASP A 128 29.73 -15.31 20.90
C ASP A 128 30.24 -16.76 20.88
N ILE A 129 29.61 -17.63 20.09
CA ILE A 129 30.07 -19.02 19.86
C ILE A 129 31.47 -19.02 19.23
N ALA A 130 31.70 -18.20 18.20
CA ALA A 130 33.00 -18.08 17.56
C ALA A 130 34.09 -17.57 18.52
N ALA A 131 33.77 -16.57 19.35
CA ALA A 131 34.68 -16.01 20.34
C ALA A 131 35.04 -17.04 21.44
N LYS A 132 34.07 -17.82 21.92
CA LYS A 132 34.32 -18.92 22.87
C LYS A 132 35.20 -20.01 22.27
N LYS A 133 34.96 -20.39 21.02
CA LYS A 133 35.77 -21.38 20.31
C LYS A 133 37.22 -20.91 20.10
N ALA A 134 37.43 -19.64 19.77
CA ALA A 134 38.78 -19.07 19.63
C ALA A 134 39.58 -19.05 20.95
N ARG A 135 38.91 -18.96 22.11
CA ARG A 135 39.55 -19.04 23.43
C ARG A 135 39.90 -20.48 23.86
N LEU A 136 39.35 -21.49 23.18
CA LEU A 136 39.53 -22.91 23.50
C LEU A 136 40.60 -23.60 22.63
N VAL A 137 41.21 -22.89 21.67
CA VAL A 137 42.33 -23.40 20.86
C VAL A 137 43.63 -22.89 21.50
N PRO A 138 44.48 -23.77 22.07
CA PRO A 138 45.76 -23.40 22.65
C PRO A 138 46.80 -22.97 21.60
#